data_AF-A0A6I9PJG2-F1
#
_entry.id   AF-A0A6I9PJG2-F1
#
_cell.length_a   1.000
_cell.length_b   1.000
_cell.length_c   1.000
_cell.angle_alpha   90.00
_cell.angle_beta   90.00
_cell.angle_gamma   90.00
#
_symmetry.space_group_name_H-M   'P 1'
#
loop_
_entity.id
_entity.type
_entity.pdbx_description
1 polymer ?
#
loop_
_entity_poly.entity_id
_entity_poly.type
_entity_poly.pdbx_seq_one_letter_code
_entity_poly.pdbx_strand_id
1 'polypeptide(L)'
;MEINKKDGTDNPLSSASCLSKLFLCWLVPLLRLGQKKRLEENDMYRVLPEDQSKVLGEELHRCWDHEVRKATKELRKPNLTRVLIKCYGMSYAMAGSFTFSLEAIKVIQPLLLGEVILFFENYDEQTSLRMVYVYAAAMSISPFALTILQHLYYYHVQRIGMRIRVAMCHMIYKKALGLSSESMGQTTTGRIVNLLSNDVNRFDEITLNLHYLWLGPLQAIVIIMLLWCRDRYPRVWSRCGSPCPHDACADSVWKALWHLQEQNGSPY
;
A
#
# COMPACT_ATOMS: atom_id res chain seq x y z
N MET A 1 -39.33 19.88 11.77
CA MET A 1 -38.71 19.12 12.88
C MET A 1 -37.23 19.45 12.85
N GLU A 2 -36.81 20.44 13.65
CA GLU A 2 -35.40 20.80 13.75
C GLU A 2 -34.65 19.63 14.40
N ILE A 3 -33.75 19.01 13.65
CA ILE A 3 -32.84 17.99 14.18
C ILE A 3 -31.88 18.75 15.08
N ASN A 4 -32.13 18.68 16.39
CA ASN A 4 -31.25 19.21 17.42
C ASN A 4 -29.92 18.44 17.32
N LYS A 5 -28.99 19.00 16.57
CA LYS A 5 -27.69 18.38 16.24
C LYS A 5 -26.85 18.46 17.51
N LYS A 6 -26.99 17.48 18.40
CA LYS A 6 -26.04 17.28 19.50
C LYS A 6 -24.64 17.26 18.89
N ASP A 7 -23.79 18.19 19.30
CA ASP A 7 -22.42 18.27 18.84
C ASP A 7 -21.71 16.94 19.17
N GLY A 8 -21.46 16.13 18.14
CA GLY A 8 -20.73 14.88 18.29
C GLY A 8 -19.34 15.10 18.88
N THR A 9 -18.77 14.06 19.48
CA THR A 9 -17.41 14.13 20.05
C THR A 9 -16.38 14.38 18.95
N ASP A 10 -15.46 15.30 19.23
CA ASP A 10 -14.39 15.64 18.28
C ASP A 10 -13.46 14.46 18.03
N ASN A 11 -12.93 14.39 16.81
CA ASN A 11 -12.09 13.27 16.41
C ASN A 11 -10.70 13.39 17.06
N PRO A 12 -10.26 12.41 17.89
CA PRO A 12 -8.97 12.48 18.57
C PRO A 12 -7.78 12.40 17.59
N LEU A 13 -8.00 11.98 16.34
CA LEU A 13 -6.99 12.04 15.28
C LEU A 13 -6.54 13.49 14.98
N SER A 14 -7.41 14.48 15.20
CA SER A 14 -7.09 15.89 14.96
C SER A 14 -6.01 16.42 15.90
N SER A 15 -6.08 16.05 17.19
CA SER A 15 -5.13 16.45 18.23
C SER A 15 -4.01 15.42 18.47
N ALA A 16 -4.03 14.28 17.78
CA ALA A 16 -3.06 13.20 17.98
C ALA A 16 -1.64 13.60 17.55
N SER A 17 -0.66 13.25 18.39
CA SER A 17 0.76 13.35 18.07
C SER A 17 1.16 12.41 16.92
N CYS A 18 2.32 12.65 16.30
CA CYS A 18 2.81 11.81 15.20
C CYS A 18 2.94 10.33 15.60
N LEU A 19 3.48 10.05 16.79
CA LEU A 19 3.59 8.68 17.32
C LEU A 19 2.21 8.06 17.56
N SER A 20 1.26 8.83 18.09
CA SER A 20 -0.11 8.33 18.28
C SER A 20 -0.80 8.03 16.95
N LYS A 21 -0.49 8.76 15.88
CA LYS A 21 -0.97 8.49 14.52
C LYS A 21 -0.34 7.23 13.94
N LEU A 22 0.99 7.11 14.08
CA LEU A 22 1.78 5.97 13.61
C LEU A 22 1.31 4.64 14.20
N PHE A 23 1.10 4.59 15.51
CA PHE A 23 0.68 3.37 16.22
C PHE A 23 -0.84 3.24 16.38
N LEU A 24 -1.63 4.10 15.71
CA LEU A 24 -3.10 4.14 15.81
C LEU A 24 -3.62 4.24 17.26
N CYS A 25 -2.81 4.76 18.20
CA CYS A 25 -3.17 4.85 19.61
C CYS A 25 -4.41 5.72 19.86
N TRP A 26 -4.69 6.66 18.96
CA TRP A 26 -5.87 7.53 19.03
C TRP A 26 -7.18 6.75 18.93
N LEU A 27 -7.17 5.53 18.37
CA LEU A 27 -8.34 4.67 18.21
C LEU A 27 -8.61 3.81 19.47
N VAL A 28 -7.62 3.63 20.34
CA VAL A 28 -7.70 2.76 21.52
C VAL A 28 -8.88 3.09 22.45
N PRO A 29 -9.23 4.36 22.73
CA PRO A 29 -10.40 4.67 23.56
C PRO A 29 -11.71 4.12 22.98
N LEU A 30 -11.90 4.23 21.66
CA LEU A 30 -13.09 3.72 20.98
C LEU A 30 -13.13 2.18 21.00
N LEU A 31 -11.99 1.51 20.80
CA LEU A 31 -11.90 0.05 20.88
C LEU A 31 -12.23 -0.45 22.30
N ARG A 32 -11.71 0.22 23.34
CA ARG A 32 -12.04 -0.10 24.73
C ARG A 32 -13.52 0.14 25.05
N LEU A 33 -14.14 1.15 24.44
CA LEU A 33 -15.58 1.39 24.57
C LEU A 33 -16.38 0.26 23.93
N GLY A 34 -15.99 -0.16 22.71
CA GLY A 34 -16.61 -1.27 21.98
C GLY A 34 -16.45 -2.64 22.66
N GLN A 35 -15.41 -2.82 23.47
CA GLN A 35 -15.27 -4.00 24.33
C GLN A 35 -16.26 -4.02 25.50
N LYS A 36 -16.64 -2.85 26.02
CA LYS A 36 -17.53 -2.73 27.18
C LYS A 36 -19.00 -2.69 26.81
N LYS A 37 -19.33 -2.13 25.65
CA LYS A 37 -20.70 -2.03 25.16
C LYS A 37 -20.74 -2.11 23.65
N ARG A 38 -21.90 -2.48 23.11
CA ARG A 38 -22.21 -2.32 21.69
C ARG A 38 -22.17 -0.82 21.35
N LEU A 39 -21.38 -0.46 20.34
CA LEU A 39 -21.26 0.92 19.88
C LEU A 39 -22.55 1.39 19.22
N GLU A 40 -22.98 2.59 19.58
CA GLU A 40 -24.12 3.29 18.98
C GLU A 40 -23.64 4.49 18.14
N GLU A 41 -24.51 5.06 17.31
CA GLU A 41 -24.16 6.23 16.47
C GLU A 41 -23.63 7.41 17.29
N ASN A 42 -24.17 7.60 18.50
CA ASN A 42 -23.76 8.67 19.41
C ASN A 42 -22.33 8.48 19.99
N ASP A 43 -21.78 7.27 19.93
CA ASP A 43 -20.42 6.98 20.39
C ASP A 43 -19.35 7.28 19.34
N MET A 44 -19.78 7.51 18.09
CA MET A 44 -18.87 7.71 16.97
C MET A 44 -18.34 9.14 16.93
N TYR A 45 -17.04 9.28 16.67
CA TYR A 45 -16.42 10.57 16.47
C TYR A 45 -16.93 11.25 15.21
N ARG A 46 -16.93 12.59 15.22
CA ARG A 46 -17.14 13.37 13.99
C ARG A 46 -16.08 13.03 12.94
N VAL A 47 -16.49 13.09 11.68
CA VAL A 47 -15.56 13.01 10.54
C VAL A 47 -14.62 14.22 10.59
N LEU A 48 -13.35 14.00 10.25
CA LEU A 48 -12.38 15.09 10.15
C LEU A 48 -12.86 16.16 9.16
N PRO A 49 -12.62 17.46 9.41
CA PRO A 49 -13.06 18.54 8.51
C PRO A 49 -12.62 18.33 7.05
N GLU A 50 -11.40 17.85 6.84
CA GLU A 50 -10.83 17.54 5.53
C GLU A 50 -11.45 16.31 4.84
N ASP A 51 -12.13 15.43 5.58
CA ASP A 51 -12.79 14.23 5.05
C ASP A 51 -14.31 14.41 4.89
N GLN A 52 -14.84 15.62 5.12
CA GLN A 52 -16.26 15.90 4.96
C GLN A 52 -16.69 15.85 3.49
N SER A 53 -17.89 15.30 3.24
CA SER A 53 -18.43 15.14 1.89
C SER A 53 -18.57 16.45 1.11
N LYS A 54 -18.90 17.55 1.81
CA LYS A 54 -18.98 18.88 1.21
C LYS A 54 -17.62 19.34 0.69
N VAL A 55 -16.58 19.24 1.53
CA VAL A 55 -15.22 19.68 1.19
C VAL A 55 -14.67 18.87 0.01
N LEU A 56 -14.72 17.54 0.11
CA LEU A 56 -14.23 16.63 -0.93
C LEU A 56 -15.02 16.78 -2.24
N GLY A 57 -16.34 16.94 -2.14
CA GLY A 57 -17.23 17.13 -3.27
C GLY A 57 -16.97 18.45 -4.01
N GLU A 58 -16.83 19.56 -3.27
CA GLU A 58 -16.50 20.87 -3.83
C GLU A 58 -15.12 20.90 -4.47
N GLU A 59 -14.13 20.24 -3.87
CA GLU A 59 -12.78 20.11 -4.44
C GLU A 59 -12.81 19.38 -5.79
N LEU A 60 -13.44 18.21 -5.86
CA LEU A 60 -13.54 17.44 -7.09
C LEU A 60 -14.34 18.21 -8.16
N HIS A 61 -15.42 18.86 -7.76
CA HIS A 61 -16.24 19.67 -8.66
C HIS A 61 -15.44 20.83 -9.26
N ARG A 62 -14.63 21.53 -8.46
CA ARG A 62 -13.73 22.59 -8.92
C ARG A 62 -12.71 22.06 -9.94
N CYS A 63 -12.11 20.90 -9.68
CA CYS A 63 -11.20 20.28 -10.64
C CYS A 63 -11.94 19.91 -11.95
N TRP A 64 -13.17 19.39 -11.85
CA TRP A 64 -14.01 19.03 -13.00
C TRP A 64 -14.35 20.25 -13.86
N ASP A 65 -14.78 21.36 -13.26
CA ASP A 65 -15.10 22.60 -13.98
C ASP A 65 -13.88 23.20 -14.70
N HIS A 66 -12.69 23.02 -14.12
CA HIS A 66 -11.45 23.41 -14.77
C HIS A 66 -11.14 22.53 -15.98
N GLU A 67 -11.34 21.21 -15.86
CA GLU A 67 -11.16 20.27 -16.97
C GLU A 67 -12.17 20.51 -18.10
N VAL A 68 -13.43 20.78 -17.79
CA VAL A 68 -14.46 21.11 -18.78
C VAL A 68 -14.06 22.37 -19.55
N ARG A 69 -13.68 23.44 -18.85
CA ARG A 69 -13.22 24.69 -19.49
C ARG A 69 -12.00 24.46 -20.39
N LYS A 70 -11.05 23.65 -19.96
CA LYS A 70 -9.87 23.31 -20.75
C LYS A 70 -10.24 22.45 -21.98
N ALA A 71 -11.10 21.45 -21.80
CA ALA A 71 -11.54 20.57 -22.85
C ALA A 71 -12.31 21.30 -23.96
N THR A 72 -13.16 22.27 -23.59
CA THR A 72 -13.87 23.13 -24.56
C THR A 72 -12.90 23.96 -25.40
N LYS A 73 -11.87 24.56 -24.79
CA LYS A 73 -10.83 25.32 -25.52
C LYS A 73 -10.02 24.44 -26.46
N GLU A 74 -9.74 23.22 -26.07
CA GLU A 74 -8.96 22.24 -26.83
C GLU A 74 -9.83 21.39 -27.79
N LEU A 75 -11.11 21.73 -27.98
CA LEU A 75 -12.07 20.99 -28.81
C LEU A 75 -12.09 19.46 -28.55
N ARG A 76 -11.89 19.07 -27.29
CA ARG A 76 -11.85 17.68 -26.86
C ARG A 76 -12.94 17.38 -25.83
N LYS A 77 -13.20 16.10 -25.60
CA LYS A 77 -14.10 15.67 -24.53
C LYS A 77 -13.40 15.78 -23.15
N PRO A 78 -14.10 16.24 -22.10
CA PRO A 78 -13.57 16.24 -20.74
C PRO A 78 -13.39 14.79 -20.25
N ASN A 79 -12.33 14.54 -19.47
CA ASN A 79 -12.01 13.20 -18.98
C ASN A 79 -11.91 13.17 -17.45
N LEU A 80 -12.76 12.38 -16.80
CA LEU A 80 -12.81 12.25 -15.34
C LEU A 80 -11.54 11.63 -14.76
N THR A 81 -10.93 10.67 -15.44
CA THR A 81 -9.68 10.04 -14.98
C THR A 81 -8.57 11.09 -14.85
N ARG A 82 -8.51 12.04 -15.77
CA ARG A 82 -7.55 13.16 -15.72
C ARG A 82 -7.80 14.06 -14.51
N VAL A 83 -9.06 14.30 -14.18
CA VAL A 83 -9.49 15.08 -13.01
C VAL A 83 -9.08 14.38 -11.72
N LEU A 84 -9.37 13.08 -11.60
CA LEU A 84 -8.99 12.27 -10.43
C LEU A 84 -7.48 12.24 -10.22
N ILE A 85 -6.70 12.03 -11.28
CA ILE A 85 -5.23 12.08 -11.22
C ILE A 85 -4.76 13.48 -10.79
N LYS A 86 -5.38 14.55 -11.29
CA LYS A 86 -4.99 15.91 -10.92
C LYS A 86 -5.29 16.26 -9.45
N CYS A 87 -6.45 15.86 -8.90
CA CYS A 87 -6.79 16.22 -7.52
C CYS A 87 -6.11 15.28 -6.50
N TYR A 88 -6.04 13.97 -6.78
CA TYR A 88 -5.59 12.97 -5.80
C TYR A 88 -4.23 12.35 -6.12
N GLY A 89 -3.69 12.55 -7.32
CA GLY A 89 -2.48 11.87 -7.79
C GLY A 89 -1.23 12.18 -6.99
N MET A 90 -1.07 13.40 -6.47
CA MET A 90 0.08 13.73 -5.62
C MET A 90 0.04 12.98 -4.28
N SER A 91 -1.11 13.00 -3.61
CA SER A 91 -1.34 12.23 -2.38
C SER A 91 -1.17 10.73 -2.60
N TYR A 92 -1.64 10.24 -3.75
CA TYR A 92 -1.48 8.84 -4.14
C TYR A 92 -0.01 8.48 -4.42
N ALA A 93 0.74 9.35 -5.10
CA ALA A 93 2.17 9.16 -5.36
C ALA A 93 3.00 9.18 -4.06
N MET A 94 2.65 10.03 -3.09
CA MET A 94 3.27 9.98 -1.75
C MET A 94 3.05 8.62 -1.10
N ALA A 95 1.85 8.04 -1.19
CA ALA A 95 1.61 6.69 -0.69
C ALA A 95 2.47 5.63 -1.40
N GLY A 96 2.69 5.78 -2.71
CA GLY A 96 3.58 4.92 -3.50
C GLY A 96 5.03 4.91 -3.04
N SER A 97 5.53 6.00 -2.44
CA SER A 97 6.88 6.03 -1.86
C SER A 97 7.05 5.08 -0.67
N PHE A 98 5.98 4.88 0.14
CA PHE A 98 6.00 3.91 1.22
C PHE A 98 6.03 2.48 0.68
N THR A 99 5.23 2.16 -0.35
CA THR A 99 5.23 0.84 -0.97
C THR A 99 6.56 0.53 -1.65
N PHE A 100 7.16 1.52 -2.32
CA PHE A 100 8.48 1.34 -2.92
C PHE A 100 9.53 0.99 -1.87
N SER A 101 9.53 1.70 -0.73
CA SER A 101 10.42 1.41 0.41
C SER A 101 10.17 0.02 0.99
N LEU A 102 8.90 -0.40 1.09
CA LEU A 102 8.51 -1.73 1.54
C LEU A 102 9.10 -2.83 0.64
N GLU A 103 8.94 -2.70 -0.68
CA GLU A 103 9.46 -3.68 -1.63
C GLU A 103 10.99 -3.70 -1.67
N ALA A 104 11.65 -2.54 -1.52
CA ALA A 104 13.10 -2.48 -1.40
C ALA A 104 13.62 -3.27 -0.19
N ILE A 105 13.00 -3.11 1.00
CA ILE A 105 13.40 -3.84 2.20
C ILE A 105 13.20 -5.36 2.01
N LYS A 106 12.10 -5.79 1.39
CA LYS A 106 11.84 -7.20 1.08
C LYS A 106 12.91 -7.81 0.16
N VAL A 107 13.41 -7.04 -0.82
CA VAL A 107 14.49 -7.47 -1.72
C VAL A 107 15.84 -7.52 -1.00
N ILE A 108 16.10 -6.60 -0.07
CA ILE A 108 17.36 -6.55 0.69
C ILE A 108 17.46 -7.70 1.71
N GLN A 109 16.34 -8.11 2.31
CA GLN A 109 16.32 -9.14 3.35
C GLN A 109 17.03 -10.46 2.98
N PRO A 110 16.79 -11.10 1.82
CA PRO A 110 17.52 -12.30 1.41
C PRO A 110 19.01 -12.05 1.13
N LEU A 111 19.40 -10.84 0.73
CA LEU A 111 20.83 -10.50 0.53
C LEU A 111 21.57 -10.49 1.87
N LEU A 112 20.96 -9.88 2.90
CA LEU A 112 21.52 -9.88 4.26
C LEU A 112 21.62 -11.31 4.82
N LEU A 113 20.60 -12.14 4.58
CA LEU A 113 20.62 -13.55 4.97
C LEU A 113 21.80 -14.29 4.30
N GLY A 114 22.02 -14.05 3.01
CA GLY A 114 23.13 -14.63 2.26
C GLY A 114 24.50 -14.31 2.88
N GLU A 115 24.72 -13.06 3.32
CA GLU A 115 25.97 -12.67 3.98
C GLU A 115 26.18 -13.38 5.32
N VAL A 116 25.11 -13.54 6.11
CA VAL A 116 25.18 -14.27 7.39
C VAL A 116 25.51 -15.75 7.14
N ILE A 117 24.93 -16.38 6.13
CA ILE A 117 25.23 -17.78 5.77
C ILE A 117 26.69 -17.92 5.32
N LEU A 118 27.16 -17.04 4.44
CA LEU A 118 28.55 -17.06 3.93
C LEU A 118 29.60 -16.90 5.03
N PHE A 119 29.28 -16.12 6.07
CA PHE A 119 30.14 -15.98 7.24
C PHE A 119 30.32 -17.31 7.99
N PHE A 120 29.25 -18.08 8.18
CA PHE A 120 29.35 -19.37 8.87
C PHE A 120 30.03 -20.44 8.01
N GLU A 121 29.92 -20.35 6.69
CA GLU A 121 30.59 -21.27 5.76
C GLU A 121 32.12 -21.03 5.69
N ASN A 122 32.56 -19.77 5.73
CA ASN A 122 33.97 -19.38 5.59
C ASN A 122 34.53 -18.78 6.89
N TYR A 123 34.17 -19.35 8.03
CA TYR A 123 34.58 -18.83 9.33
C TYR A 123 36.13 -18.84 9.47
N ASP A 124 36.71 -17.66 9.58
CA ASP A 124 38.12 -17.44 9.89
C ASP A 124 38.25 -16.45 11.06
N GLU A 125 39.27 -16.62 11.91
CA GLU A 125 39.50 -15.84 13.14
C GLU A 125 39.70 -14.33 12.86
N GLN A 126 40.10 -13.97 11.64
CA GLN A 126 40.24 -12.57 11.20
C GLN A 126 38.95 -11.92 10.68
N THR A 127 37.87 -12.69 10.53
CA THR A 127 36.62 -12.18 9.99
C THR A 127 35.93 -11.26 10.99
N SER A 128 35.51 -10.06 10.55
CA SER A 128 34.97 -9.03 11.44
C SER A 128 33.60 -9.43 12.01
N LEU A 129 33.57 -10.09 13.18
CA LEU A 129 32.35 -10.44 13.93
C LEU A 129 31.35 -9.27 14.04
N ARG A 130 31.87 -8.05 14.13
CA ARG A 130 31.10 -6.80 14.13
C ARG A 130 30.13 -6.68 12.95
N MET A 131 30.55 -7.00 11.73
CA MET A 131 29.70 -6.85 10.53
C MET A 131 28.56 -7.87 10.52
N VAL A 132 28.82 -9.09 10.97
CA VAL A 132 27.79 -10.15 11.06
C VAL A 132 26.72 -9.77 12.07
N TYR A 133 27.10 -9.25 13.23
CA TYR A 133 26.14 -8.73 14.21
C TYR A 133 25.30 -7.58 13.64
N VAL A 134 25.89 -6.69 12.82
CA VAL A 134 25.15 -5.62 12.13
C VAL A 134 24.14 -6.20 11.13
N TYR A 135 24.53 -7.17 10.31
CA TYR A 135 23.61 -7.81 9.35
C TYR A 135 22.48 -8.56 10.07
N ALA A 136 22.78 -9.34 11.11
CA ALA A 136 21.79 -10.06 11.91
C ALA A 136 20.80 -9.10 12.63
N ALA A 137 21.31 -7.99 13.18
CA ALA A 137 20.48 -6.96 13.77
C ALA A 137 19.59 -6.28 12.72
N ALA A 138 20.13 -5.92 11.56
CA ALA A 138 19.37 -5.33 10.46
C ALA A 138 18.25 -6.27 9.96
N MET A 139 18.54 -7.57 9.84
CA MET A 139 17.55 -8.59 9.50
C MET A 139 16.46 -8.76 10.55
N SER A 140 16.81 -8.61 11.83
CA SER A 140 15.85 -8.75 12.94
C SER A 140 14.97 -7.51 13.11
N ILE A 141 15.48 -6.32 12.78
CA ILE A 141 14.73 -5.05 12.85
C ILE A 141 13.83 -4.85 11.63
N SER A 142 14.23 -5.37 10.46
CA SER A 142 13.50 -5.13 9.21
C SER A 142 12.03 -5.57 9.20
N PRO A 143 11.57 -6.67 9.84
CA PRO A 143 10.15 -7.04 9.87
C PRO A 143 9.27 -6.03 10.62
N PHE A 144 9.81 -5.39 11.66
CA PHE A 144 9.11 -4.31 12.37
C PHE A 144 8.94 -3.09 11.47
N ALA A 145 10.01 -2.70 10.76
CA ALA A 145 9.96 -1.61 9.78
C ALA A 145 8.98 -1.92 8.64
N LEU A 146 9.00 -3.15 8.10
CA LEU A 146 8.07 -3.62 7.08
C LEU A 146 6.62 -3.50 7.56
N THR A 147 6.35 -3.95 8.79
CA THR A 147 5.00 -3.90 9.37
C THR A 147 4.52 -2.46 9.50
N ILE A 148 5.35 -1.57 10.04
CA ILE A 148 5.01 -0.14 10.20
C ILE A 148 4.73 0.51 8.82
N LEU A 149 5.64 0.33 7.86
CA LEU A 149 5.50 0.90 6.51
C LEU A 149 4.26 0.35 5.79
N GLN A 150 3.99 -0.95 5.93
CA GLN A 150 2.82 -1.58 5.33
C GLN A 150 1.52 -1.00 5.89
N HIS A 151 1.41 -0.81 7.21
CA HIS A 151 0.21 -0.22 7.82
C HIS A 151 0.05 1.26 7.43
N LEU A 152 1.13 2.04 7.39
CA LEU A 152 1.11 3.42 6.90
C LEU A 152 0.62 3.48 5.45
N TYR A 153 1.14 2.62 4.58
CA TYR A 153 0.72 2.51 3.20
C TYR A 153 -0.79 2.22 3.09
N TYR A 154 -1.26 1.16 3.77
CA TYR A 154 -2.68 0.78 3.74
C TYR A 154 -3.58 1.90 4.26
N TYR A 155 -3.22 2.52 5.39
CA TYR A 155 -3.98 3.64 5.95
C TYR A 155 -4.11 4.80 4.95
N HIS A 156 -3.00 5.23 4.35
CA HIS A 156 -3.01 6.35 3.40
C HIS A 156 -3.79 6.02 2.12
N VAL A 157 -3.59 4.84 1.53
CA VAL A 157 -4.27 4.45 0.30
C VAL A 157 -5.77 4.25 0.51
N GLN A 158 -6.18 3.56 1.58
CA GLN A 158 -7.61 3.40 1.88
C GLN A 158 -8.30 4.73 2.15
N ARG A 159 -7.62 5.66 2.84
CA ARG A 159 -8.14 7.00 3.06
C ARG A 159 -8.31 7.77 1.74
N ILE A 160 -7.39 7.62 0.79
CA ILE A 160 -7.52 8.22 -0.54
C ILE A 160 -8.68 7.59 -1.32
N GLY A 161 -8.82 6.26 -1.32
CA GLY A 161 -9.96 5.55 -1.92
C GLY A 161 -11.29 6.07 -1.38
N MET A 162 -11.41 6.13 -0.05
CA MET A 162 -12.58 6.68 0.63
C MET A 162 -12.88 8.12 0.20
N ARG A 163 -11.87 8.99 0.12
CA ARG A 163 -12.03 10.39 -0.32
C ARG A 163 -12.57 10.48 -1.75
N ILE A 164 -12.00 9.69 -2.67
CA ILE A 164 -12.47 9.61 -4.06
C ILE A 164 -13.92 9.15 -4.10
N ARG A 165 -14.24 8.08 -3.38
CA ARG A 165 -15.60 7.51 -3.28
C ARG A 165 -16.61 8.56 -2.81
N VAL A 166 -16.32 9.24 -1.71
CA VAL A 166 -17.20 10.27 -1.12
C VAL A 166 -17.37 11.46 -2.07
N ALA A 167 -16.29 11.93 -2.70
CA ALA A 167 -16.34 13.04 -3.66
C ALA A 167 -17.18 12.69 -4.90
N MET A 168 -17.01 11.47 -5.43
CA MET A 168 -17.77 10.95 -6.56
C MET A 168 -19.26 10.85 -6.22
N CYS A 169 -19.61 10.28 -5.07
CA CYS A 169 -21.00 10.24 -4.60
C CYS A 169 -21.62 11.63 -4.52
N HIS A 170 -20.91 12.59 -3.92
CA HIS A 170 -21.37 13.97 -3.84
C HIS A 170 -21.63 14.57 -5.22
N MET A 171 -20.70 14.43 -6.16
CA MET A 171 -20.81 15.00 -7.50
C MET A 171 -21.94 14.35 -8.32
N ILE A 172 -22.10 13.02 -8.24
CA ILE A 172 -23.19 12.28 -8.88
C ILE A 172 -24.54 12.73 -8.32
N TYR A 173 -24.66 12.83 -7.00
CA TYR A 173 -25.91 13.26 -6.35
C TYR A 173 -26.27 14.70 -6.72
N LYS A 174 -25.30 15.63 -6.67
CA LYS A 174 -25.48 17.03 -7.09
C LYS A 174 -25.92 17.11 -8.55
N LYS A 175 -25.34 16.29 -9.43
CA LYS A 175 -25.73 16.25 -10.84
C LYS A 175 -27.14 15.67 -11.01
N ALA A 176 -27.46 14.57 -10.34
CA ALA A 176 -28.78 13.94 -10.40
C ALA A 176 -29.90 14.90 -9.99
N LEU A 177 -29.73 15.64 -8.88
CA LEU A 177 -30.71 16.63 -8.44
C LEU A 177 -30.89 17.82 -9.39
N GLY A 178 -29.92 18.09 -10.27
CA GLY A 178 -29.97 19.19 -11.23
C GLY A 178 -30.40 18.80 -12.66
N LEU A 179 -30.77 17.54 -12.91
CA LEU A 179 -31.22 17.07 -14.23
C LEU A 179 -32.70 17.41 -14.45
N SER A 180 -33.06 17.79 -15.67
CA SER A 180 -34.47 18.01 -16.07
C SER A 180 -35.23 16.69 -16.16
N SER A 181 -36.55 16.71 -15.96
CA SER A 181 -37.42 15.53 -15.99
C SER A 181 -37.27 14.68 -17.26
N GLU A 182 -36.98 15.31 -18.41
CA GLU A 182 -36.76 14.65 -19.69
C GLU A 182 -35.46 13.82 -19.73
N SER A 183 -34.36 14.37 -19.19
CA SER A 183 -33.10 13.64 -19.03
C SER A 183 -33.14 12.59 -17.91
N MET A 184 -33.99 12.81 -16.89
CA MET A 184 -34.25 11.84 -15.82
C MET A 184 -35.00 10.61 -16.36
N GLY A 185 -35.89 10.79 -17.35
CA GLY A 185 -36.59 9.68 -18.02
C GLY A 185 -35.65 8.68 -18.73
N GLN A 186 -34.46 9.13 -19.17
CA GLN A 186 -33.43 8.27 -19.79
C GLN A 186 -32.50 7.59 -18.78
N THR A 187 -32.41 8.10 -17.56
CA THR A 187 -31.58 7.55 -16.47
C THR A 187 -32.46 7.18 -15.29
N THR A 188 -32.91 5.92 -15.24
CA THR A 188 -33.72 5.42 -14.13
C THR A 188 -33.01 5.61 -12.79
N THR A 189 -33.75 5.98 -11.74
CA THR A 189 -33.23 6.11 -10.36
C THR A 189 -32.44 4.86 -9.93
N GLY A 190 -32.88 3.67 -10.35
CA GLY A 190 -32.18 2.41 -10.12
C GLY A 190 -30.78 2.35 -10.73
N ARG A 191 -30.56 2.96 -11.90
CA ARG A 191 -29.23 3.02 -12.54
C ARG A 191 -28.25 3.89 -11.75
N ILE A 192 -28.73 4.99 -11.17
CA ILE A 192 -27.93 5.87 -10.31
C ILE A 192 -27.57 5.15 -9.01
N VAL A 193 -28.54 4.48 -8.37
CA VAL A 193 -28.30 3.70 -7.16
C VAL A 193 -27.29 2.59 -7.43
N ASN A 194 -27.43 1.85 -8.55
CA ASN A 194 -26.48 0.80 -8.92
C ASN A 194 -25.06 1.34 -9.17
N LEU A 195 -24.95 2.50 -9.83
CA LEU A 195 -23.66 3.18 -10.05
C LEU A 195 -22.99 3.55 -8.72
N LEU A 196 -23.76 4.09 -7.77
CA LEU A 196 -23.27 4.48 -6.44
C LEU A 196 -22.88 3.26 -5.60
N SER A 197 -23.65 2.16 -5.66
CA SER A 197 -23.42 0.97 -4.85
C SER A 197 -22.34 0.04 -5.41
N ASN A 198 -22.13 0.01 -6.72
CA ASN A 198 -21.22 -0.93 -7.36
C ASN A 198 -19.94 -0.24 -7.86
N ASP A 199 -20.08 0.75 -8.74
CA ASP A 199 -18.93 1.37 -9.41
C ASP A 199 -18.12 2.27 -8.48
N VAL A 200 -18.81 3.07 -7.64
CA VAL A 200 -18.13 4.01 -6.76
C VAL A 200 -17.40 3.30 -5.59
N ASN A 201 -17.94 2.18 -5.10
CA ASN A 201 -17.31 1.37 -4.07
C ASN A 201 -16.03 0.68 -4.56
N ARG A 202 -15.93 0.32 -5.85
CA ARG A 202 -14.73 -0.28 -6.44
C ARG A 202 -13.48 0.59 -6.38
N PHE A 203 -13.60 1.91 -6.20
CA PHE A 203 -12.43 2.79 -6.06
C PHE A 203 -11.58 2.45 -4.83
N ASP A 204 -12.19 1.92 -3.76
CA ASP A 204 -11.46 1.49 -2.57
C ASP A 204 -10.51 0.32 -2.90
N GLU A 205 -10.96 -0.62 -3.73
CA GLU A 205 -10.14 -1.76 -4.18
C GLU A 205 -9.11 -1.37 -5.24
N ILE A 206 -9.50 -0.54 -6.21
CA ILE A 206 -8.61 -0.12 -7.30
C ILE A 206 -7.42 0.66 -6.74
N THR A 207 -7.66 1.57 -5.80
CA THR A 207 -6.59 2.38 -5.20
C THR A 207 -5.58 1.52 -4.43
N LEU A 208 -6.00 0.40 -3.82
CA LEU A 208 -5.10 -0.56 -3.18
C LEU A 208 -4.21 -1.31 -4.18
N ASN A 209 -4.78 -1.71 -5.32
CA ASN A 209 -4.11 -2.60 -6.27
C ASN A 209 -3.25 -1.88 -7.30
N LEU A 210 -3.55 -0.62 -7.62
CA LEU A 210 -2.91 0.09 -8.74
C LEU A 210 -1.39 0.30 -8.57
N HIS A 211 -0.87 0.41 -7.33
CA HIS A 211 0.59 0.42 -7.11
C HIS A 211 1.28 -0.90 -7.47
N TYR A 212 0.63 -2.04 -7.22
CA TYR A 212 1.19 -3.36 -7.53
C TYR A 212 1.28 -3.63 -9.02
N LEU A 213 0.47 -2.96 -9.85
CA LEU A 213 0.50 -3.11 -11.31
C LEU A 213 1.87 -2.75 -11.91
N TRP A 214 2.57 -1.75 -11.33
CA TRP A 214 3.88 -1.33 -11.81
C TRP A 214 5.03 -1.79 -10.89
N LEU A 215 4.80 -1.88 -9.57
CA LEU A 215 5.81 -2.39 -8.64
C LEU A 215 6.09 -3.88 -8.83
N GLY A 216 5.08 -4.70 -9.13
CA GLY A 216 5.25 -6.15 -9.31
C GLY A 216 6.22 -6.49 -10.45
N PRO A 217 6.03 -5.97 -11.67
CA PRO A 217 6.98 -6.17 -12.77
C PRO A 217 8.38 -5.62 -12.46
N LEU A 218 8.45 -4.43 -11.83
CA LEU A 218 9.73 -3.84 -11.43
C LEU A 218 10.49 -4.75 -10.45
N GLN A 219 9.80 -5.27 -9.44
CA GLN A 219 10.35 -6.19 -8.46
C GLN A 219 10.82 -7.49 -9.11
N ALA A 220 10.03 -8.06 -10.02
CA ALA A 220 10.41 -9.27 -10.76
C ALA A 220 11.70 -9.05 -11.56
N ILE A 221 11.83 -7.92 -12.26
CA ILE A 221 13.05 -7.56 -13.00
C ILE A 221 14.25 -7.47 -12.04
N VAL A 222 14.10 -6.80 -10.90
CA VAL A 222 15.19 -6.66 -9.93
C VAL A 222 15.63 -8.03 -9.39
N ILE A 223 14.69 -8.89 -9.02
CA ILE A 223 15.00 -10.24 -8.51
C ILE A 223 15.70 -11.08 -9.58
N ILE A 224 15.18 -11.10 -10.82
CA ILE A 224 15.79 -11.83 -11.94
C ILE A 224 17.21 -11.32 -12.19
N MET A 225 17.44 -10.00 -12.17
CA MET A 225 18.77 -9.41 -12.34
C MET A 225 19.72 -9.80 -11.21
N LEU A 226 19.25 -9.81 -9.96
CA LEU A 226 20.06 -10.22 -8.81
C LEU A 226 20.47 -11.70 -8.90
N LEU A 227 19.54 -12.58 -9.26
CA LEU A 227 19.80 -14.01 -9.45
C LEU A 227 20.77 -14.25 -10.62
N TRP A 228 20.53 -13.60 -11.76
CA TRP A 228 21.41 -13.71 -12.92
C TRP A 228 22.84 -13.22 -12.63
N CYS A 229 22.96 -12.13 -11.87
CA CYS A 229 24.26 -11.60 -11.46
C CYS A 229 24.98 -12.58 -10.51
N ARG A 230 24.24 -13.18 -9.57
CA ARG A 230 24.77 -14.18 -8.62
C ARG A 230 25.34 -15.41 -9.33
N ASP A 231 24.62 -15.96 -10.31
CA ASP A 231 25.04 -17.17 -11.03
C ASP A 231 26.21 -16.92 -11.99
N ARG A 232 26.24 -15.77 -12.66
CA ARG A 232 27.24 -15.47 -13.70
C ARG A 232 28.56 -14.93 -13.15
N TYR A 233 28.54 -14.23 -12.01
CA TYR A 233 29.73 -13.62 -11.42
C TYR A 233 29.90 -13.97 -9.93
N PRO A 234 30.11 -15.26 -9.59
CA PRO A 234 30.43 -15.66 -8.22
C PRO A 234 31.68 -14.94 -7.68
N ARG A 235 32.61 -14.56 -8.59
CA ARG A 235 33.85 -13.83 -8.28
C ARG A 235 33.66 -12.37 -7.83
N VAL A 236 32.53 -11.72 -8.16
CA VAL A 236 32.22 -10.35 -7.69
C VAL A 236 31.70 -10.37 -6.25
N TRP A 237 30.96 -11.41 -5.89
CA TRP A 237 30.53 -11.67 -4.51
C TRP A 237 31.66 -12.27 -3.65
N SER A 238 32.60 -13.03 -4.24
CA SER A 238 33.79 -13.51 -3.53
C SER A 238 34.90 -12.46 -3.37
N ARG A 239 34.76 -11.26 -3.97
CA ARG A 239 35.78 -10.20 -3.88
C ARG A 239 35.74 -9.39 -2.58
N CYS A 240 34.81 -9.70 -1.66
CA CYS A 240 34.92 -9.31 -0.25
C CYS A 240 35.80 -10.26 0.60
N GLY A 241 36.40 -11.29 0.02
CA GLY A 241 37.38 -12.13 0.74
C GLY A 241 37.63 -13.46 0.04
N SER A 242 38.73 -13.52 -0.73
CA SER A 242 39.43 -14.73 -1.20
C SER A 242 38.72 -15.64 -2.23
N PRO A 243 39.46 -16.25 -3.18
CA PRO A 243 38.90 -17.07 -4.25
C PRO A 243 38.66 -18.51 -3.81
N CYS A 244 37.42 -19.00 -3.86
CA CYS A 244 37.15 -20.44 -3.84
C CYS A 244 37.29 -21.03 -5.26
N PRO A 245 37.92 -22.20 -5.43
CA PRO A 245 37.96 -22.90 -6.70
C PRO A 245 36.55 -23.35 -7.08
N HIS A 246 36.20 -23.08 -8.33
CA HIS A 246 35.00 -23.54 -9.00
C HIS A 246 34.80 -25.06 -8.83
N ASP A 247 33.54 -25.47 -8.71
CA ASP A 247 33.00 -26.82 -8.98
C ASP A 247 32.60 -27.74 -7.79
N ALA A 248 32.65 -27.29 -6.53
CA ALA A 248 32.27 -28.16 -5.40
C ALA A 248 30.90 -27.87 -4.72
N CYS A 249 30.42 -26.62 -4.68
CA CYS A 249 29.34 -26.28 -3.72
C CYS A 249 27.91 -26.47 -4.23
N ALA A 250 27.61 -26.17 -5.51
CA ALA A 250 26.27 -26.39 -6.07
C ALA A 250 25.92 -27.90 -6.21
N ASP A 251 26.94 -28.73 -6.42
CA ASP A 251 26.80 -30.17 -6.55
C ASP A 251 26.57 -30.86 -5.19
N SER A 252 27.09 -30.30 -4.10
CA SER A 252 27.06 -30.94 -2.78
C SER A 252 25.68 -30.90 -2.12
N VAL A 253 24.93 -29.79 -2.27
CA VAL A 253 23.56 -29.68 -1.72
C VAL A 253 22.58 -30.55 -2.51
N TRP A 254 22.70 -30.58 -3.84
CA TRP A 254 21.84 -31.41 -4.67
C TRP A 254 22.19 -32.91 -4.57
N LYS A 255 23.48 -33.27 -4.42
CA LYS A 255 23.91 -34.65 -4.11
C LYS A 255 23.46 -35.10 -2.71
N ALA A 256 23.52 -34.23 -1.70
CA ALA A 256 23.03 -34.56 -0.36
C ALA A 256 21.51 -34.79 -0.35
N LEU A 257 20.75 -33.97 -1.09
CA LEU A 257 19.30 -34.15 -1.25
C LEU A 257 18.96 -35.39 -2.09
N TRP A 258 19.72 -35.69 -3.15
CA TRP A 258 19.56 -36.90 -3.96
C TRP A 258 19.81 -38.17 -3.14
N HIS A 259 20.89 -38.22 -2.35
CA HIS A 259 21.20 -39.36 -1.47
C HIS A 259 20.17 -39.57 -0.35
N LEU A 260 19.56 -38.50 0.17
CA LEU A 260 18.46 -38.59 1.15
C LEU A 260 17.17 -39.12 0.51
N GLN A 261 16.94 -38.87 -0.78
CA GLN A 261 15.77 -39.34 -1.50
C GLN A 261 15.90 -40.83 -1.90
N GLU A 262 17.12 -41.31 -2.13
CA GLU A 262 17.42 -42.70 -2.48
C GLU A 262 17.43 -43.64 -1.25
N GLN A 263 17.71 -43.12 -0.04
CA GLN A 263 17.58 -43.90 1.21
C GLN A 263 16.13 -44.08 1.70
N ASN A 264 15.19 -43.23 1.25
CA ASN A 264 13.76 -43.36 1.60
C ASN A 264 12.95 -44.11 0.53
N GLY A 265 13.59 -44.64 -0.51
CA GLY A 265 12.96 -45.38 -1.61
C GLY A 265 13.42 -46.84 -1.68
N SER A 266 12.99 -47.67 -0.71
CA SER A 266 12.96 -49.13 -0.92
C SER A 266 11.75 -49.77 -0.23
N PRO A 267 11.20 -50.84 -0.81
CA PRO A 267 9.78 -51.13 -0.78
C PRO A 267 9.37 -51.94 0.44
N TYR A 268 8.26 -51.52 1.05
CA TYR A 268 7.22 -52.41 1.54
C TYR A 268 5.87 -51.89 1.04
#